data_AF-A0A1D6K346-F1
#
_entry.id   AF-A0A1D6K346-F1
#
_cell.length_a   1.000
_cell.length_b   1.000
_cell.length_c   1.000
_cell.angle_alpha   90.00
_cell.angle_beta   90.00
_cell.angle_gamma   90.00
#
_symmetry.space_group_name_H-M   'P 1'
#
loop_
_entity.id
_entity.type
_entity.pdbx_description
1 polymer ?
#
loop_
_entity_poly.entity_id
_entity_poly.type
_entity_poly.pdbx_seq_one_letter_code
_entity_poly.pdbx_strand_id
1 'polypeptide(L)'
;MPFHEVYQQPHKTFVDVIGIVLHLEPLKHIGGRPYREAVLMDSRWDLIIVGVWTDLLQRNALRWSLARVDKNIIIGTLLRCNHKHRCLETSDHSTIHFNPDHHTKYRLKTIRRSLIDNPRSRFIDKFLENRRAHLATVTSD
;
A
#
# COMPACT_ATOMS: atom_id res chain seq x y z
N MET A 1 -12.01 4.21 -2.65
CA MET A 1 -11.81 5.64 -2.31
C MET A 1 -10.47 6.12 -2.88
N PRO A 2 -10.42 7.32 -3.49
CA PRO A 2 -9.17 8.00 -3.85
C PRO A 2 -8.30 8.26 -2.62
N PHE A 3 -6.97 8.29 -2.76
CA PHE A 3 -6.10 8.33 -1.58
C PHE A 3 -6.18 9.64 -0.80
N HIS A 4 -6.37 10.78 -1.48
CA HIS A 4 -6.56 12.07 -0.81
C HIS A 4 -7.80 12.11 0.12
N GLU A 5 -8.86 11.37 -0.19
CA GLU A 5 -10.04 11.23 0.68
C GLU A 5 -9.79 10.27 1.85
N VAL A 6 -8.95 9.25 1.65
CA VAL A 6 -8.57 8.32 2.72
C VAL A 6 -7.88 9.06 3.87
N TYR A 7 -7.01 10.03 3.56
CA TYR A 7 -6.34 10.86 4.57
C TYR A 7 -7.28 11.73 5.41
N GLN A 8 -8.53 11.90 4.96
CA GLN A 8 -9.56 12.68 5.67
C GLN A 8 -10.46 11.79 6.54
N GLN A 9 -10.39 10.46 6.39
CA GLN A 9 -11.22 9.55 7.17
C GLN A 9 -10.80 9.53 8.63
N PRO A 10 -11.71 9.34 9.60
CA PRO A 10 -11.34 9.24 11.00
C PRO A 10 -10.42 8.04 11.28
N HIS A 11 -9.59 8.16 12.31
CA HIS A 11 -8.77 7.03 12.77
C HIS A 11 -9.67 5.83 13.13
N LYS A 12 -9.22 4.62 12.78
CA LYS A 12 -9.93 3.33 12.93
C LYS A 12 -11.14 3.13 12.00
N THR A 13 -11.40 4.06 11.07
CA THR A 13 -12.36 3.83 9.98
C THR A 13 -11.85 2.75 9.03
N PHE A 14 -12.77 2.00 8.42
CA PHE A 14 -12.46 1.02 7.38
C PHE A 14 -12.71 1.62 6.00
N VAL A 15 -11.75 1.45 5.09
CA VAL A 15 -11.80 1.99 3.74
C VAL A 15 -11.41 0.95 2.70
N ASP A 16 -11.94 1.15 1.49
CA ASP A 16 -11.54 0.40 0.31
C ASP A 16 -10.68 1.28 -0.59
N VAL A 17 -9.57 0.74 -1.10
CA VAL A 17 -8.63 1.47 -1.94
C VAL A 17 -8.24 0.64 -3.17
N ILE A 18 -7.89 1.35 -4.25
CA ILE A 18 -7.33 0.74 -5.46
C ILE A 18 -6.06 1.49 -5.84
N GLY A 19 -4.98 0.76 -6.15
CA GLY A 19 -3.72 1.38 -6.51
C GLY A 19 -2.71 0.42 -7.10
N ILE A 20 -1.64 0.99 -7.68
CA ILE A 20 -0.51 0.30 -8.26
C ILE A 20 0.53 0.06 -7.18
N VAL A 21 1.00 -1.17 -7.01
CA VAL A 21 2.11 -1.49 -6.11
C VAL A 21 3.41 -0.93 -6.68
N LEU A 22 4.02 0.01 -5.96
CA LEU A 22 5.28 0.64 -6.38
C LEU A 22 6.49 0.07 -5.68
N HIS A 23 6.34 -0.26 -4.40
CA HIS A 23 7.42 -0.75 -3.56
C HIS A 23 6.86 -1.70 -2.51
N LEU A 24 7.69 -2.64 -2.08
CA LEU A 24 7.39 -3.55 -0.98
C LEU A 24 8.59 -3.54 -0.05
N GLU A 25 8.37 -3.08 1.18
CA GLU A 25 9.41 -3.02 2.20
C GLU A 25 9.85 -4.44 2.60
N PRO A 26 11.06 -4.59 3.16
CA PRO A 26 11.50 -5.85 3.74
C PRO A 26 10.50 -6.38 4.78
N LEU A 27 10.47 -7.71 4.93
CA LEU A 27 9.66 -8.35 5.96
C LEU A 27 10.17 -7.93 7.34
N LYS A 28 9.26 -7.47 8.21
CA LYS A 28 9.53 -7.10 9.60
C LYS A 28 8.75 -8.05 10.53
N HIS A 29 9.19 -8.16 11.78
CA HIS A 29 8.45 -8.86 12.82
C HIS A 29 8.11 -7.87 13.93
N ILE A 30 6.81 -7.65 14.14
CA ILE A 30 6.30 -6.74 15.18
C ILE A 30 5.54 -7.59 16.19
N GLY A 31 6.01 -7.63 17.44
CA GLY A 31 5.41 -8.49 18.48
C GLY A 31 5.39 -9.98 18.09
N GLY A 32 6.41 -10.47 17.39
CA GLY A 32 6.50 -11.85 16.88
C GLY A 32 5.63 -12.14 15.66
N ARG A 33 4.82 -11.19 15.18
CA ARG A 33 3.96 -11.34 14.01
C ARG A 33 4.63 -10.77 12.75
N PRO A 34 4.67 -11.53 11.63
CA PRO A 34 5.09 -11.01 10.33
C PRO A 34 4.29 -9.79 9.89
N TYR A 35 5.00 -8.75 9.47
CA TYR A 35 4.44 -7.49 9.00
C TYR A 35 5.23 -6.97 7.80
N ARG A 36 4.53 -6.42 6.81
CA ARG A 36 5.16 -5.83 5.63
C ARG A 36 4.39 -4.61 5.15
N GLU A 37 5.11 -3.62 4.61
CA GLU A 37 4.48 -2.44 4.03
C GLU A 37 4.57 -2.47 2.51
N ALA A 38 3.45 -2.17 1.85
CA ALA A 38 3.39 -1.89 0.43
C ALA A 38 3.14 -0.39 0.21
N VAL A 39 3.91 0.22 -0.68
CA VAL A 39 3.64 1.56 -1.18
C VAL A 39 2.74 1.44 -2.40
N LEU A 40 1.56 2.05 -2.34
CA LEU A 40 0.64 2.10 -3.46
C LEU A 40 0.58 3.50 -4.06
N MET A 41 0.20 3.57 -5.34
CA MET A 41 -0.11 4.80 -6.05
C MET A 41 -1.48 4.73 -6.71
N ASP A 42 -2.29 5.77 -6.58
CA ASP A 42 -3.59 5.85 -7.26
C ASP A 42 -3.50 6.55 -8.63
N SER A 43 -4.64 6.80 -9.25
CA SER A 43 -4.71 7.42 -10.59
C SER A 43 -4.39 8.92 -10.59
N ARG A 44 -4.25 9.55 -9.42
CA ARG A 44 -3.89 10.96 -9.22
C ARG A 44 -2.42 11.14 -8.87
N TRP A 45 -1.64 10.07 -8.84
CA TRP A 45 -0.24 10.04 -8.39
C TRP A 45 -0.08 10.25 -6.88
N ASP A 46 -1.16 10.13 -6.11
CA ASP A 46 -1.09 10.13 -4.65
C ASP A 46 -0.52 8.80 -4.17
N LEU A 47 0.31 8.84 -3.12
CA LEU A 47 0.93 7.67 -2.51
C LEU A 47 0.23 7.31 -1.20
N ILE A 48 0.18 6.03 -0.86
CA ILE A 48 -0.25 5.57 0.46
C ILE A 48 0.54 4.33 0.90
N ILE A 49 0.68 4.15 2.21
CA ILE A 49 1.26 2.95 2.82
C ILE A 49 0.14 2.01 3.23
N VAL A 50 0.26 0.74 2.83
CA VAL A 50 -0.58 -0.35 3.33
C VAL A 50 0.28 -1.37 4.07
N GLY A 51 0.07 -1.47 5.38
CA GLY A 51 0.62 -2.48 6.26
C GLY A 51 -0.18 -3.78 6.17
N VAL A 52 0.50 -4.87 5.86
CA VAL A 52 -0.08 -6.19 5.64
C VAL A 52 0.41 -7.14 6.72
N TRP A 53 -0.54 -7.69 7.48
CA TRP A 53 -0.28 -8.62 8.57
C TRP A 53 -0.30 -10.08 8.10
N THR A 54 0.22 -10.95 8.98
CA THR A 54 0.61 -12.36 8.76
C THR A 54 -0.26 -13.15 7.77
N ASP A 55 -1.54 -13.36 8.05
CA ASP A 55 -2.35 -14.32 7.29
C ASP A 55 -2.49 -13.92 5.83
N LEU A 56 -2.76 -12.64 5.57
CA LEU A 56 -2.85 -12.11 4.21
C LEU A 56 -1.49 -12.08 3.51
N LEU A 57 -0.42 -11.84 4.27
CA LEU A 57 0.93 -11.83 3.76
C LEU A 57 1.37 -13.23 3.31
N GLN A 58 1.15 -14.25 4.15
CA GLN A 58 1.52 -15.64 3.87
C GLN A 58 0.69 -16.21 2.73
N ARG A 59 -0.64 -16.05 2.77
CA ARG A 59 -1.55 -16.54 1.72
C ARG A 59 -1.25 -15.96 0.34
N ASN A 60 -0.67 -14.75 0.28
CA ASN A 60 -0.39 -14.05 -0.98
C ASN A 60 1.11 -13.79 -1.21
N ALA A 61 2.02 -14.51 -0.56
CA ALA A 61 3.45 -14.22 -0.59
C ALA A 61 4.02 -14.13 -2.03
N LEU A 62 3.68 -15.10 -2.89
CA LEU A 62 4.09 -15.10 -4.30
C LEU A 62 3.47 -13.92 -5.06
N ARG A 63 2.18 -13.63 -4.83
CA ARG A 63 1.47 -12.52 -5.50
C ARG A 63 2.05 -11.17 -5.11
N TRP A 64 2.50 -11.01 -3.85
CA TRP A 64 3.22 -9.81 -3.40
C TRP A 64 4.58 -9.65 -4.07
N SER A 65 5.34 -10.73 -4.18
CA SER A 65 6.64 -10.72 -4.88
C SER A 65 6.47 -10.31 -6.35
N LEU A 66 5.48 -10.89 -7.04
CA LEU A 66 5.14 -10.51 -8.41
C LEU A 66 4.60 -9.08 -8.50
N ALA A 67 3.77 -8.66 -7.55
CA ALA A 67 3.19 -7.31 -7.54
C ALA A 67 4.24 -6.20 -7.51
N ARG A 68 5.37 -6.43 -6.83
CA ARG A 68 6.49 -5.49 -6.80
C ARG A 68 7.16 -5.37 -8.17
N VAL A 69 7.36 -6.48 -8.88
CA VAL A 69 8.06 -6.54 -10.16
C VAL A 69 7.16 -6.01 -11.28
N ASP A 70 5.93 -6.51 -11.35
CA ASP A 70 4.98 -6.23 -12.43
C ASP A 70 4.16 -4.96 -12.17
N LYS A 71 4.41 -4.27 -11.05
CA LYS A 71 3.63 -3.13 -10.56
C LYS A 71 2.14 -3.42 -10.60
N ASN A 72 1.72 -4.52 -9.96
CA ASN A 72 0.33 -4.98 -10.04
C ASN A 72 -0.63 -3.94 -9.49
N ILE A 73 -1.81 -3.86 -10.11
CA ILE A 73 -2.92 -3.08 -9.57
C ILE A 73 -3.59 -3.95 -8.51
N ILE A 74 -3.79 -3.42 -7.32
CA ILE A 74 -4.50 -4.12 -6.24
C ILE A 74 -5.73 -3.35 -5.80
N ILE A 75 -6.76 -4.08 -5.39
CA ILE A 75 -7.86 -3.55 -4.56
C ILE A 75 -7.65 -4.11 -3.16
N GLY A 76 -7.51 -3.24 -2.17
CA GLY A 76 -7.56 -3.59 -0.75
C GLY A 76 -8.91 -3.19 -0.19
N THR A 77 -9.61 -4.12 0.43
CA THR A 77 -10.92 -3.88 1.04
C THR A 77 -10.83 -3.90 2.57
N LEU A 78 -11.71 -3.15 3.22
CA LEU A 78 -11.83 -3.07 4.68
C LEU A 78 -10.48 -2.84 5.35
N LEU A 79 -9.66 -1.94 4.80
CA LEU A 79 -8.39 -1.55 5.40
C LEU A 79 -8.64 -0.53 6.50
N ARG A 80 -8.00 -0.69 7.65
CA ARG A 80 -8.20 0.19 8.80
C ARG A 80 -7.26 1.39 8.73
N CYS A 81 -7.79 2.60 8.87
CA CYS A 81 -7.00 3.83 8.94
C CYS A 81 -6.19 3.93 10.25
N ASN A 82 -4.87 3.94 10.16
CA ASN A 82 -3.96 4.14 11.28
C ASN A 82 -3.25 5.51 11.19
N HIS A 83 -3.78 6.50 11.90
CA HIS A 83 -3.22 7.87 11.88
C HIS A 83 -1.92 7.98 12.67
N LYS A 84 -1.75 7.17 13.73
CA LYS A 84 -0.50 7.13 14.50
C LYS A 84 0.68 6.80 13.59
N HIS A 85 0.52 5.77 12.75
CA HIS A 85 1.55 5.35 11.81
C HIS A 85 1.39 5.90 10.39
N ARG A 86 0.41 6.78 10.14
CA ARG A 86 0.10 7.35 8.80
C ARG A 86 0.01 6.29 7.69
N CYS A 87 -0.67 5.20 7.97
CA CYS A 87 -0.86 4.10 7.03
C CYS A 87 -2.28 3.52 7.10
N LEU A 88 -2.60 2.68 6.12
CA LEU A 88 -3.68 1.73 6.21
C LEU A 88 -3.14 0.39 6.72
N GLU A 89 -3.94 -0.36 7.45
CA GLU A 89 -3.57 -1.68 7.94
C GLU A 89 -4.62 -2.71 7.55
N THR A 90 -4.18 -3.91 7.19
CA THR A 90 -5.10 -5.04 7.06
C THR A 90 -5.65 -5.45 8.43
N SER A 91 -6.91 -5.84 8.46
CA SER A 91 -7.58 -6.52 9.57
C SER A 91 -7.91 -7.96 9.18
N ASP A 92 -8.49 -8.73 10.11
CA ASP A 92 -8.93 -10.11 9.86
C ASP A 92 -10.03 -10.21 8.79
N HIS A 93 -10.70 -9.10 8.48
CA HIS A 93 -11.77 -9.01 7.45
C HIS A 93 -11.29 -8.44 6.12
N SER A 94 -10.05 -7.94 6.05
CA SER A 94 -9.54 -7.31 4.83
C SER A 94 -9.31 -8.35 3.73
N THR A 95 -9.60 -7.98 2.49
CA THR A 95 -9.19 -8.76 1.31
C THR A 95 -8.27 -7.95 0.41
N ILE A 96 -7.40 -8.64 -0.33
CA ILE A 96 -6.51 -8.03 -1.30
C ILE A 96 -6.65 -8.79 -2.62
N HIS A 97 -7.17 -8.09 -3.63
CA HIS A 97 -7.35 -8.62 -4.98
C HIS A 97 -6.25 -8.10 -5.88
N PHE A 98 -5.50 -8.99 -6.53
CA PHE A 98 -4.42 -8.66 -7.44
C PHE A 98 -4.91 -8.66 -8.89
N ASN A 99 -4.61 -7.59 -9.63
CA ASN A 99 -5.06 -7.33 -10.99
C ASN A 99 -6.57 -7.60 -11.23
N PRO A 100 -7.48 -7.15 -10.34
CA PRO A 100 -8.91 -7.42 -10.46
C PRO A 100 -9.45 -6.88 -11.79
N ASP A 101 -10.53 -7.46 -12.28
CA ASP A 101 -11.28 -6.83 -13.38
C ASP A 101 -12.19 -5.75 -12.80
N HIS A 102 -11.87 -4.48 -13.07
CA HIS A 102 -12.53 -3.33 -12.47
C HIS A 102 -12.51 -2.17 -13.46
N HIS A 103 -13.59 -1.41 -13.56
CA HIS A 103 -13.72 -0.33 -14.54
C HIS A 103 -12.62 0.76 -14.40
N THR A 104 -12.21 1.07 -13.16
CA THR A 104 -11.12 2.04 -12.89
C THR A 104 -9.74 1.58 -13.37
N LYS A 105 -9.60 0.30 -13.76
CA LYS A 105 -8.34 -0.30 -14.19
C LYS A 105 -7.77 0.35 -15.46
N TYR A 106 -8.59 0.98 -16.31
CA TYR A 106 -8.09 1.59 -17.56
C TYR A 106 -7.06 2.69 -17.32
N ARG A 107 -7.36 3.67 -16.46
CA ARG A 107 -6.40 4.75 -16.14
C ARG A 107 -5.15 4.20 -15.46
N LEU A 108 -5.32 3.29 -14.50
CA LEU A 108 -4.20 2.67 -13.78
C LEU A 108 -3.34 1.79 -14.68
N LYS A 109 -3.90 1.12 -15.70
CA LYS A 109 -3.14 0.34 -16.69
C LYS A 109 -2.18 1.23 -17.48
N THR A 110 -2.64 2.39 -17.92
CA THR A 110 -1.80 3.37 -18.65
C THR A 110 -0.67 3.88 -17.75
N ILE A 111 -0.99 4.28 -16.51
CA ILE A 111 0.01 4.73 -15.53
C ILE A 111 1.01 3.61 -15.22
N ARG A 112 0.53 2.38 -15.00
CA ARG A 112 1.37 1.20 -14.75
C ARG A 112 2.38 0.98 -15.88
N ARG A 113 1.93 1.06 -17.14
CA ARG A 113 2.84 0.92 -18.31
C ARG A 113 3.95 1.96 -18.26
N SER A 114 3.58 3.23 -18.07
CA SER A 114 4.55 4.34 -17.95
C SER A 114 5.52 4.14 -16.78
N LEU A 115 5.07 3.60 -15.66
CA LEU A 115 5.92 3.31 -14.51
C LEU A 115 6.87 2.12 -14.73
N ILE A 116 6.49 1.14 -15.55
CA ILE A 116 7.39 0.05 -15.93
C ILE A 116 8.52 0.60 -16.80
N ASP A 117 8.18 1.45 -17.77
CA ASP A 117 9.14 2.03 -18.71
C ASP A 117 10.03 3.11 -18.02
N ASN A 118 9.47 3.83 -17.04
CA ASN A 118 10.17 4.83 -16.24
C ASN A 118 9.73 4.72 -14.76
N PRO A 119 10.48 3.98 -13.92
CA PRO A 119 10.12 3.71 -12.53
C PRO A 119 9.97 4.93 -11.61
N ARG A 120 10.42 6.12 -12.04
CA ARG A 120 10.40 7.37 -11.24
C ARG A 120 10.92 7.18 -9.80
N SER A 121 12.01 6.42 -9.63
CA SER A 121 12.51 5.98 -8.33
C SER A 121 12.70 7.12 -7.32
N ARG A 122 13.22 8.27 -7.77
CA ARG A 122 13.48 9.45 -6.92
C ARG A 122 12.25 9.93 -6.13
N PHE A 123 11.06 9.85 -6.72
CA PHE A 123 9.83 10.25 -6.05
C PHE A 123 9.43 9.26 -4.94
N ILE A 124 9.61 7.96 -5.20
CA ILE A 124 9.34 6.89 -4.24
C ILE A 124 10.36 6.94 -3.10
N ASP A 125 11.63 7.15 -3.42
CA ASP A 125 12.72 7.22 -2.43
C ASP A 125 12.48 8.37 -1.44
N LYS A 126 12.15 9.56 -1.93
CA LYS A 126 11.79 10.71 -1.08
C LYS A 126 10.58 10.42 -0.17
N PHE A 127 9.58 9.71 -0.69
CA PHE A 127 8.41 9.31 0.11
C PHE A 127 8.80 8.32 1.21
N LEU A 128 9.65 7.34 0.90
CA LEU A 128 10.15 6.36 1.86
C LEU A 128 11.04 7.01 2.94
N GLU A 129 11.85 8.00 2.59
CA GLU A 129 12.63 8.80 3.54
C GLU A 129 11.73 9.53 4.55
N ASN A 130 10.71 10.24 4.05
CA ASN A 130 9.72 10.91 4.90
C ASN A 130 8.96 9.92 5.80
N ARG A 131 8.63 8.74 5.27
CA ARG A 131 8.00 7.65 6.02
C ARG A 131 8.88 7.17 7.17
N ARG A 132 10.18 6.98 6.94
CA ARG A 132 11.16 6.57 7.97
C ARG A 132 11.34 7.64 9.03
N ALA A 133 11.43 8.90 8.64
CA ALA A 133 11.51 10.03 9.58
C ALA A 133 10.29 10.10 10.50
N HIS A 134 9.07 9.94 9.95
CA HIS A 134 7.84 9.91 10.76
C HIS A 134 7.78 8.74 11.74
N LEU A 135 8.21 7.54 11.32
CA LEU A 135 8.25 6.40 12.22
C LEU A 135 9.22 6.60 13.39
N ALA A 136 10.36 7.24 13.13
CA ALA A 136 11.33 7.55 14.18
C ALA A 136 10.72 8.45 15.26
N THR A 137 9.89 9.44 14.89
CA THR A 137 9.23 10.33 15.86
C THR A 137 8.14 9.62 16.67
N VAL A 138 7.46 8.62 16.10
CA VAL A 138 6.34 7.91 16.76
C VAL A 138 6.81 6.82 17.73
N THR A 139 8.02 6.29 17.51
CA THR A 139 8.59 5.21 18.35
C THR A 139 9.30 5.78 19.59
N SER A 140 9.51 7.09 19.64
CA SER A 140 10.14 7.78 20.78
C SER A 140 9.18 8.12 21.92
N ASP A 141 7.88 7.82 21.77
CA ASP A 141 6.82 7.98 22.79
C ASP A 141 6.31 6.61 23.29
#